data_AF-U6J7W8-F1
#
_entry.id   AF-U6J7W8-F1
#
_cell.length_a   1.000
_cell.length_b   1.000
_cell.length_c   1.000
_cell.angle_alpha   90.00
_cell.angle_beta   90.00
_cell.angle_gamma   90.00
#
_symmetry.space_group_name_H-M   'P 1'
#
loop_
_entity.id
_entity.type
_entity.pdbx_description
1 polymer ?
#
loop_
_entity_poly.entity_id
_entity_poly.type
_entity_poly.pdbx_seq_one_letter_code
_entity_poly.pdbx_strand_id
1 'polypeptide(L)' 'MKTTRSRAEVLKLLQSLDHDKSGKVSAGELMAVFGDEVTHEELKAFIARHDKDNDGELDIDELLEFFTK' A
#
# COMPACT_ATOMS: atom_id res chain seq x y z
N MET A 1 -4.27 5.32 -18.15
CA MET A 1 -4.97 6.25 -17.24
C MET A 1 -4.05 6.46 -16.06
N LYS A 2 -3.53 7.68 -15.84
CA LYS A 2 -2.79 7.98 -14.61
C LYS A 2 -3.82 8.29 -13.55
N THR A 3 -4.21 7.28 -12.77
CA THR A 3 -5.25 7.42 -11.76
C THR A 3 -4.62 8.09 -10.54
N THR A 4 -4.52 9.42 -10.56
CA THR A 4 -4.10 10.20 -9.39
C THR A 4 -5.17 10.03 -8.31
N ARG A 5 -4.91 9.20 -7.30
CA ARG A 5 -5.86 9.04 -6.19
C ARG A 5 -5.68 10.19 -5.21
N SER A 6 -6.78 10.79 -4.78
CA SER A 6 -6.73 11.86 -3.79
C SER A 6 -6.35 11.30 -2.41
N ARG A 7 -5.83 12.14 -1.51
CA ARG A 7 -5.47 11.71 -0.15
C ARG A 7 -6.58 10.96 0.58
N ALA A 8 -7.82 11.42 0.42
CA ALA A 8 -8.99 10.76 1.00
C ALA A 8 -9.25 9.35 0.42
N GLU A 9 -8.91 9.12 -0.84
CA GLU A 9 -9.05 7.80 -1.46
C GLU A 9 -7.96 6.85 -1.01
N VAL A 10 -6.72 7.32 -0.91
CA VAL A 10 -5.61 6.55 -0.34
C VAL A 10 -5.92 6.17 1.10
N LEU A 11 -6.41 7.10 1.91
CA LEU A 11 -6.84 6.83 3.29
C LEU A 11 -7.96 5.79 3.39
N LYS A 12 -8.94 5.83 2.49
CA LYS A 12 -10.00 4.81 2.44
C LYS A 12 -9.47 3.43 2.05
N LEU A 13 -8.53 3.39 1.10
CA LEU A 13 -7.82 2.18 0.71
C LEU A 13 -7.06 1.61 1.90
N LEU A 14 -6.29 2.46 2.59
CA LEU A 14 -5.56 2.12 3.80
C LEU A 14 -6.50 1.55 4.85
N GLN A 15 -7.58 2.25 5.22
CA GLN A 15 -8.55 1.75 6.19
C GLN A 15 -9.25 0.44 5.78
N SER A 16 -9.27 0.11 4.47
CA SER A 16 -9.83 -1.15 3.99
C SER A 16 -8.80 -2.28 3.99
N LEU A 17 -7.50 -1.95 3.96
CA LEU A 17 -6.39 -2.88 3.95
C LEU A 17 -5.83 -3.13 5.36
N ASP A 18 -5.66 -2.05 6.13
CA ASP A 18 -5.18 -1.96 7.51
C ASP A 18 -6.21 -2.57 8.47
N HIS A 19 -6.11 -3.88 8.64
CA HIS A 19 -7.01 -4.68 9.47
C HIS A 19 -6.67 -4.55 10.95
N ASP A 20 -5.38 -4.34 11.27
CA ASP A 20 -4.90 -4.21 12.63
C ASP A 20 -4.96 -2.76 13.16
N LYS A 21 -5.28 -1.79 12.30
CA LYS A 21 -5.35 -0.35 12.58
C LYS A 21 -3.99 0.21 13.03
N SER A 22 -2.90 -0.35 12.51
CA SER A 22 -1.55 0.15 12.70
C SER A 22 -1.34 1.53 12.07
N GLY A 23 -2.17 1.89 11.07
CA GLY A 23 -1.99 3.07 10.23
C GLY A 23 -0.98 2.87 9.09
N LYS A 24 -0.51 1.63 8.90
CA LYS A 24 0.35 1.20 7.80
C LYS A 24 -0.30 0.00 7.12
N VAL A 25 0.25 -0.42 5.98
CA VAL A 25 -0.20 -1.63 5.30
C VAL A 25 0.98 -2.55 5.05
N SER A 26 0.93 -3.71 5.66
CA SER A 26 1.92 -4.76 5.49
C SER A 26 1.73 -5.53 4.18
N ALA A 27 2.78 -6.24 3.76
CA ALA A 27 2.68 -7.19 2.64
C ALA A 27 1.59 -8.26 2.85
N GLY A 28 1.35 -8.66 4.10
CA GLY A 28 0.32 -9.64 4.43
C GLY A 28 -1.08 -9.10 4.17
N GLU A 29 -1.34 -7.85 4.54
CA GLU A 29 -2.63 -7.18 4.37
C GLU A 29 -2.92 -6.85 2.91
N LEU A 30 -1.92 -6.35 2.20
CA LEU A 30 -2.02 -6.15 0.75
C LEU A 30 -2.29 -7.48 0.03
N MET A 31 -1.62 -8.56 0.42
CA MET A 31 -1.85 -9.89 -0.18
C MET A 31 -3.23 -10.45 0.17
N ALA A 32 -3.76 -10.16 1.36
CA ALA A 32 -5.08 -10.62 1.75
C ALA A 32 -6.19 -9.99 0.88
N VAL A 33 -5.96 -8.79 0.34
CA VAL A 33 -6.94 -8.06 -0.47
C VAL A 33 -6.67 -8.17 -1.97
N PHE A 34 -5.41 -8.15 -2.39
CA PHE A 34 -5.00 -8.17 -3.80
C PHE A 34 -4.42 -9.52 -4.25
N GLY A 35 -4.43 -10.55 -3.40
CA GLY A 35 -3.79 -11.85 -3.69
C GLY A 35 -4.31 -12.59 -4.93
N ASP A 36 -5.48 -12.21 -5.44
CA ASP A 36 -6.02 -12.68 -6.72
C ASP A 36 -5.57 -11.84 -7.94
N GLU A 37 -5.13 -10.60 -7.72
CA GLU A 37 -4.72 -9.65 -8.77
C GLU A 37 -3.21 -9.47 -8.89
N VAL A 38 -2.45 -9.79 -7.83
CA VAL A 38 -1.02 -9.49 -7.72
C VAL A 38 -0.28 -10.64 -7.03
N THR A 39 0.89 -11.03 -7.54
CA THR A 39 1.69 -12.10 -6.93
C THR A 39 2.49 -11.63 -5.72
N HIS A 40 2.85 -12.57 -4.82
CA HIS A 40 3.65 -12.27 -3.62
C HIS A 40 5.00 -11.62 -3.96
N GLU A 41 5.60 -11.98 -5.09
CA GLU A 41 6.87 -11.42 -5.56
C GLU A 41 6.70 -9.98 -6.06
N GLU A 42 5.66 -9.70 -6.85
CA GLU A 42 5.33 -8.34 -7.30
C GLU A 42 5.00 -7.42 -6.13
N LEU A 43 4.26 -7.94 -5.14
CA LEU A 43 3.89 -7.19 -3.95
C LEU A 43 5.12 -6.89 -3.08
N LYS A 44 6.02 -7.86 -2.89
CA LYS A 44 7.29 -7.61 -2.19
C LYS A 44 8.16 -6.61 -2.92
N ALA A 45 8.27 -6.72 -4.24
CA ALA A 45 9.03 -5.78 -5.05
C ALA A 45 8.41 -4.37 -5.01
N PHE A 46 7.08 -4.28 -4.93
CA PHE A 46 6.36 -3.04 -4.75
C PHE A 46 6.69 -2.40 -3.41
N ILE A 47 6.54 -3.13 -2.31
CA ILE A 47 6.85 -2.63 -0.96
C ILE A 47 8.31 -2.21 -0.90
N ALA A 48 9.26 -3.11 -1.23
CA ALA A 48 10.69 -2.80 -1.17
C ALA A 48 11.14 -1.61 -2.03
N ARG A 49 10.35 -1.20 -3.04
CA ARG A 49 10.63 -0.04 -3.88
C ARG A 49 10.07 1.27 -3.31
N HIS A 50 9.00 1.18 -2.54
CA HIS A 50 8.23 2.33 -2.05
C HIS A 50 8.41 2.58 -0.56
N ASP A 51 8.79 1.55 0.18
CA ASP A 51 9.19 1.54 1.58
C ASP A 51 10.53 2.29 1.72
N LYS A 52 10.42 3.53 2.20
CA LYS A 52 11.55 4.45 2.38
C LYS A 52 12.17 4.27 3.75
N ASP A 53 11.37 3.97 4.77
CA ASP A 53 11.85 3.76 6.13
C ASP A 53 12.41 2.34 6.37
N ASN A 54 12.20 1.45 5.40
CA ASN A 54 12.60 0.04 5.36
C ASN A 54 12.03 -0.77 6.53
N ASP A 55 10.81 -0.45 6.97
CA ASP A 55 10.12 -1.19 8.02
C ASP A 55 9.36 -2.43 7.51
N GLY A 56 9.26 -2.59 6.19
CA GLY A 56 8.57 -3.70 5.53
C GLY A 56 7.06 -3.50 5.35
N GLU A 57 6.57 -2.31 5.65
CA GLU A 57 5.19 -1.87 5.55
C GLU A 57 5.12 -0.60 4.69
N LEU A 58 3.92 -0.17 4.31
CA LEU A 58 3.73 1.09 3.59
C LEU A 58 2.82 2.01 4.39
N ASP A 59 3.33 3.18 4.74
CA ASP A 59 2.54 4.19 5.43
C ASP A 59 1.70 5.06 4.48
N ILE A 60 0.85 5.91 5.07
CA ILE A 60 0.00 6.85 4.32
C ILE A 60 0.84 7.76 3.41
N ASP A 61 1.96 8.28 3.89
CA ASP A 61 2.78 9.24 3.14
C ASP A 61 3.49 8.56 1.97
N GLU A 62 3.98 7.34 2.14
CA GLU A 62 4.59 6.51 1.10
C GLU A 62 3.59 6.11 0.01
N LEU A 63 2.39 5.70 0.41
CA LEU A 63 1.29 5.40 -0.54
C LEU A 63 0.83 6.66 -1.27
N LEU A 64 0.75 7.81 -0.59
CA LEU A 64 0.41 9.08 -1.24
C LEU A 64 1.46 9.47 -2.28
N GLU A 65 2.75 9.33 -1.98
CA GLU A 65 3.81 9.60 -2.95
C GLU A 65 3.71 8.72 -4.19
N PHE A 66 3.27 7.47 -4.04
CA PHE A 66 3.00 6.58 -5.16
C PHE A 66 1.78 7.01 -5.98
N PHE A 67 0.62 7.22 -5.32
CA PHE A 67 -0.64 7.48 -6.02
C PHE A 67 -0.80 8.91 -6.55
N THR A 68 0.02 9.86 -6.08
CA THR A 68 -0.10 11.28 -6.46
C THR A 68 0.82 11.66 -7.64
N LYS A 69 1.70 10.77 -8.11
CA LYS A 69 2.74 11.09 -9.11
C LYS A 69 2.41 10.68 -10.55
#